data_AF-A0A926S1X1-F1
#
_entry.id   AF-A0A926S1X1-F1
#
_cell.length_a   1.000
_cell.length_b   1.000
_cell.length_c   1.000
_cell.angle_alpha   90.00
_cell.angle_beta   90.00
_cell.angle_gamma   90.00
#
_symmetry.space_group_name_H-M   'P 1'
#
loop_
_entity.id
_entity.type
_entity.pdbx_description
1 polymer ?
#
loop_
_entity_poly.entity_id
_entity_poly.type
_entity_poly.pdbx_seq_one_letter_code
_entity_poly.pdbx_strand_id
1 'polypeptide(L)'
;METYNPYMSLPGITTEEMAFLHQATNELNDTQKQSFFMAYSGKRKSAQDILIFTLLGFVGIAGVQRFITGQILMGIFYFFTAGFCFIGTIVDLINHEAIATDYNKKMAYESFQIAKMSF
;
A
#
# COMPACT_ATOMS: atom_id res chain seq x y z
N MET A 1 -24.39 -19.51 -6.88
CA MET A 1 -23.56 -18.84 -5.87
C MET A 1 -22.71 -17.86 -6.65
N GLU A 2 -22.93 -16.56 -6.50
CA GLU A 2 -22.02 -15.59 -7.12
C GLU A 2 -20.64 -15.80 -6.51
N THR A 3 -19.67 -16.13 -7.36
CA THR A 3 -18.27 -16.22 -6.98
C THR A 3 -17.83 -14.81 -6.59
N TYR A 4 -17.90 -14.48 -5.30
CA TYR A 4 -17.39 -13.22 -4.76
C TYR A 4 -15.93 -13.07 -5.22
N ASN A 5 -15.68 -12.11 -6.11
CA ASN A 5 -14.35 -11.78 -6.58
C ASN A 5 -13.79 -10.65 -5.69
N PRO A 6 -12.95 -10.97 -4.70
CA PRO A 6 -12.46 -9.99 -3.72
C PRO A 6 -11.68 -8.84 -4.39
N TYR A 7 -11.08 -9.08 -5.55
CA TYR A 7 -10.31 -8.08 -6.28
C TYR A 7 -11.17 -6.93 -6.81
N MET A 8 -12.46 -7.16 -7.08
CA MET A 8 -13.37 -6.10 -7.55
C MET A 8 -13.60 -5.00 -6.52
N SER A 9 -13.39 -5.30 -5.24
CA SER A 9 -13.49 -4.33 -4.14
C SER A 9 -12.22 -3.49 -3.95
N LEU A 10 -11.15 -3.80 -4.69
CA LEU A 10 -9.83 -3.21 -4.52
C LEU A 10 -9.60 -2.12 -5.58
N PRO A 11 -9.93 -0.83 -5.33
CA PRO A 11 -9.72 0.24 -6.30
C PRO A 11 -8.25 0.34 -6.71
N GLY A 12 -7.98 0.53 -8.01
CA GLY A 12 -6.64 0.74 -8.54
C GLY A 12 -5.68 -0.45 -8.39
N ILE A 13 -6.20 -1.67 -8.19
CA ILE A 13 -5.37 -2.87 -8.09
C ILE A 13 -4.63 -3.14 -9.42
N THR A 14 -3.32 -3.40 -9.32
CA THR A 14 -2.48 -3.73 -10.48
C THR A 14 -2.47 -5.24 -10.73
N THR A 15 -2.13 -5.65 -11.95
CA THR A 15 -1.97 -7.08 -12.30
C THR A 15 -0.89 -7.75 -11.44
N GLU A 16 0.17 -7.02 -11.11
CA GLU A 16 1.23 -7.50 -10.22
C GLU A 16 0.70 -7.75 -8.80
N GLU A 17 -0.08 -6.81 -8.24
CA GLU A 17 -0.72 -6.95 -6.93
C GLU A 17 -1.67 -8.15 -6.92
N MET A 18 -2.49 -8.33 -7.97
CA MET A 18 -3.35 -9.51 -8.09
C MET A 18 -2.56 -10.82 -8.06
N ALA A 19 -1.51 -10.93 -8.88
CA ALA A 19 -0.70 -12.14 -8.97
C ALA A 19 -0.07 -12.51 -7.63
N PHE A 20 0.46 -11.51 -6.93
CA PHE A 20 1.04 -11.69 -5.60
C PHE A 20 -0.01 -12.07 -4.54
N LEU A 21 -1.18 -11.45 -4.54
CA LEU A 21 -2.27 -11.80 -3.61
C LEU A 21 -2.82 -13.21 -3.85
N HIS A 22 -2.94 -13.61 -5.13
CA HIS A 22 -3.26 -14.99 -5.48
C HIS A 22 -2.24 -15.96 -4.89
N GLN A 23 -0.95 -15.70 -5.10
CA GLN A 23 0.11 -16.53 -4.54
C GLN A 23 0.07 -16.59 -3.00
N ALA A 24 -0.10 -15.45 -2.34
CA ALA A 24 -0.15 -15.37 -0.88
C ALA A 24 -1.36 -16.11 -0.28
N THR A 25 -2.47 -16.20 -1.01
CA THR A 25 -3.70 -16.83 -0.52
C THR A 25 -3.88 -18.29 -0.96
N ASN A 26 -2.96 -18.84 -1.76
CA ASN A 26 -3.06 -20.21 -2.28
C ASN A 26 -3.07 -21.29 -1.18
N GLU A 27 -2.40 -21.04 -0.05
CA GLU A 27 -2.34 -21.99 1.08
C GLU A 27 -3.50 -21.82 2.08
N LEU A 28 -4.36 -20.82 1.90
CA LEU A 28 -5.43 -20.50 2.85
C LEU A 28 -6.73 -21.22 2.49
N ASN A 29 -7.47 -21.66 3.51
CA ASN A 29 -8.85 -22.11 3.33
C ASN A 29 -9.81 -20.93 3.09
N ASP A 30 -11.07 -21.19 2.76
CA ASP A 30 -12.01 -20.12 2.37
C ASP A 30 -12.28 -19.12 3.51
N THR A 31 -12.37 -19.58 4.75
CA THR A 31 -12.52 -18.72 5.94
C THR A 31 -11.30 -17.82 6.12
N GLN A 32 -10.10 -18.40 6.00
CA GLN A 32 -8.83 -17.67 6.11
C GLN A 32 -8.66 -16.67 4.97
N LYS A 33 -9.07 -17.01 3.74
CA LYS A 33 -9.09 -16.07 2.60
C LYS A 33 -10.00 -14.89 2.88
N GLN A 34 -11.19 -15.13 3.42
CA GLN A 34 -12.10 -14.04 3.79
C GLN A 34 -11.47 -13.13 4.85
N SER A 35 -10.91 -13.70 5.92
CA SER A 35 -10.17 -12.94 6.95
C SER A 35 -8.99 -12.15 6.36
N PHE A 36 -8.24 -12.76 5.43
CA PHE A 36 -7.14 -12.13 4.72
C PHE A 36 -7.61 -10.89 3.95
N PHE A 37 -8.63 -11.04 3.08
CA PHE A 37 -9.11 -9.94 2.24
C PHE A 37 -9.75 -8.81 3.08
N MET A 38 -10.41 -9.14 4.20
CA MET A 38 -10.91 -8.13 5.13
C MET A 38 -9.76 -7.32 5.77
N ALA A 39 -8.73 -7.99 6.28
CA ALA A 39 -7.57 -7.31 6.88
C ALA A 39 -6.78 -6.51 5.84
N TYR A 40 -6.56 -7.09 4.65
CA TYR A 40 -5.76 -6.50 3.59
C TYR A 40 -6.41 -5.25 3.00
N SER A 41 -7.70 -5.33 2.65
CA SER A 41 -8.44 -4.20 2.05
C SER A 41 -8.46 -2.97 2.96
N GLY A 42 -8.51 -3.14 4.27
CA GLY A 42 -8.45 -2.03 5.24
C GLY A 42 -7.08 -1.39 5.40
N LYS A 43 -6.01 -2.13 5.09
CA LYS A 43 -4.62 -1.67 5.25
C LYS A 43 -4.02 -1.12 3.96
N ARG A 44 -4.37 -1.67 2.79
CA ARG A 44 -3.77 -1.29 1.49
C ARG A 44 -3.92 0.20 1.20
N LYS A 45 -3.01 0.72 0.37
CA LYS A 45 -3.07 2.09 -0.16
C LYS A 45 -3.07 2.04 -1.68
N SER A 46 -3.88 2.88 -2.31
CA SER A 46 -3.84 3.01 -3.77
C SER A 46 -2.64 3.85 -4.19
N ALA A 47 -2.07 3.58 -5.37
CA ALA A 47 -1.02 4.41 -5.94
C ALA A 47 -1.50 5.87 -6.14
N GLN A 48 -2.79 6.05 -6.45
CA GLN A 48 -3.41 7.36 -6.60
C GLN A 48 -3.40 8.16 -5.28
N ASP A 49 -3.69 7.53 -4.14
CA ASP A 49 -3.61 8.20 -2.84
C ASP A 49 -2.18 8.68 -2.57
N ILE A 50 -1.19 7.82 -2.83
CA ILE A 50 0.23 8.14 -2.65
C ILE A 50 0.66 9.28 -3.57
N LEU A 51 0.17 9.30 -4.81
CA LEU A 51 0.39 10.41 -5.74
C LEU A 51 -0.19 11.71 -5.20
N ILE A 52 -1.45 11.71 -4.73
CA ILE A 52 -2.11 12.88 -4.15
C ILE A 52 -1.31 13.41 -2.95
N PHE A 53 -0.89 12.54 -2.03
CA PHE A 53 -0.07 12.95 -0.89
C PHE A 53 1.30 13.50 -1.30
N THR A 54 1.91 12.93 -2.35
CA THR A 54 3.15 13.45 -2.93
C THR A 54 2.95 14.84 -3.53
N LEU A 55 1.82 15.07 -4.22
CA LEU A 55 1.49 16.38 -4.79
C LEU A 55 1.25 17.45 -3.72
N LEU A 56 0.63 17.09 -2.59
CA LEU A 56 0.51 17.98 -1.42
C LEU A 56 1.88 18.39 -0.87
N GLY A 57 2.91 17.56 -1.08
CA GLY A 57 4.30 17.87 -0.78
C GLY A 57 4.81 19.15 -1.44
N PHE A 58 4.33 19.48 -2.64
CA PHE A 58 4.69 20.71 -3.34
C PHE A 58 4.01 21.97 -2.80
N VAL A 59 2.89 21.82 -2.06
CA VAL A 59 2.09 22.95 -1.54
C VAL A 59 2.56 23.39 -0.13
N GLY A 60 3.44 22.63 0.51
CA GLY A 60 4.12 23.08 1.74
C GLY A 60 4.45 22.00 2.77
N ILE A 61 3.97 20.76 2.60
CA ILE A 61 4.23 19.66 3.56
C ILE A 61 4.91 18.50 2.85
N ALA A 62 6.20 18.62 2.56
CA ALA A 62 6.98 17.57 1.91
C ALA A 62 7.11 16.31 2.81
N GLY A 63 6.95 15.13 2.20
CA GLY A 63 7.22 13.84 2.85
C GLY A 63 6.03 13.17 3.55
N VAL A 64 4.81 13.72 3.47
CA VAL A 64 3.59 13.13 4.09
C VAL A 64 3.36 11.69 3.63
N GLN A 65 3.58 11.40 2.35
CA GLN A 65 3.45 10.06 1.78
C GLN A 65 4.36 9.02 2.46
N ARG A 66 5.54 9.44 2.95
CA ARG A 66 6.50 8.55 3.64
C ARG A 66 6.01 8.18 5.04
N PHE A 67 5.32 9.09 5.72
CA PHE A 67 4.68 8.77 7.00
C PHE A 67 3.54 7.76 6.84
N ILE A 68 2.71 7.93 5.81
CA ILE A 68 1.55 7.05 5.56
C ILE A 68 2.00 5.65 5.15
N THR A 69 3.12 5.53 4.45
CA THR A 69 3.71 4.24 4.04
C THR A 69 4.61 3.62 5.12
N GLY A 70 4.65 4.19 6.33
CA GLY A 70 5.39 3.66 7.48
C GLY A 70 6.90 3.91 7.42
N GLN A 71 7.38 4.72 6.50
CA GLN A 71 8.77 5.13 6.36
C GLN A 71 9.03 6.41 7.17
N ILE A 72 8.78 6.35 8.47
CA ILE A 72 8.76 7.51 9.38
C ILE A 72 10.09 8.28 9.35
N LEU A 73 11.22 7.57 9.38
CA LEU A 73 12.54 8.21 9.33
C LEU A 73 12.73 9.03 8.04
N MET A 74 12.33 8.49 6.89
CA MET A 74 12.39 9.22 5.62
C MET A 74 11.46 10.43 5.60
N GLY A 75 10.26 10.30 6.17
CA GLY A 75 9.32 11.41 6.33
C GLY A 75 9.91 12.55 7.18
N ILE A 76 10.56 12.22 8.30
CA ILE A 76 11.21 13.21 9.18
C ILE A 76 12.35 13.91 8.45
N PHE A 77 13.20 13.16 7.72
CA PHE A 77 14.26 13.76 6.91
C PHE A 77 13.69 14.71 5.86
N TYR A 78 12.63 14.33 5.15
CA TYR A 78 11.98 15.19 4.15
C TYR A 78 11.37 16.45 4.80
N PHE A 79 10.75 16.33 5.96
CA PHE A 79 10.15 17.46 6.65
C PHE A 79 11.19 18.51 7.06
N PHE A 80 12.29 18.10 7.69
CA PHE A 80 13.36 19.01 8.14
C PHE A 80 14.18 19.62 6.98
N THR A 81 14.08 19.04 5.78
CA THR A 81 14.87 19.45 4.62
C THR A 81 14.02 20.04 3.50
N ALA A 82 12.72 20.26 3.75
CA ALA A 82 11.72 20.67 2.76
C ALA A 82 11.74 19.77 1.49
N GLY A 83 11.76 18.45 1.69
CA GLY A 83 11.85 17.43 0.64
C GLY A 83 13.18 17.41 -0.12
N PHE A 84 14.21 18.05 0.46
CA PHE A 84 15.50 18.43 -0.14
C PHE A 84 15.37 19.19 -1.49
N CYS A 85 14.84 20.42 -1.41
CA CYS A 85 14.64 21.34 -2.56
C CYS A 85 13.77 20.76 -3.69
N PHE A 86 12.65 20.12 -3.36
CA PHE A 86 11.71 19.49 -4.31
C PHE A 86 12.24 18.27 -5.09
N ILE A 87 13.55 18.03 -5.17
CA ILE A 87 14.13 16.88 -5.87
C ILE A 87 13.57 15.58 -5.30
N GLY A 88 13.55 15.44 -3.98
CA GLY A 88 12.98 14.26 -3.33
C GLY A 88 11.50 14.08 -3.64
N THR A 89 10.73 15.17 -3.73
CA THR A 89 9.30 15.10 -4.06
C THR A 89 9.08 14.69 -5.53
N ILE A 90 9.95 15.12 -6.45
CA ILE A 90 9.94 14.70 -7.85
C ILE A 90 10.28 13.21 -7.96
N VAL A 91 11.31 12.73 -7.25
CA VAL A 91 11.66 11.30 -7.21
C VAL A 91 10.50 10.48 -6.68
N ASP A 92 9.81 10.94 -5.63
CA ASP A 92 8.64 10.27 -5.08
C ASP A 92 7.46 10.29 -6.06
N LEU A 93 7.30 11.36 -6.85
CA LEU A 93 6.26 11.46 -7.86
C LEU A 93 6.47 10.45 -8.99
N ILE A 94 7.72 10.22 -9.41
CA ILE A 94 8.05 9.20 -10.41
C ILE A 94 7.86 7.78 -9.81
N ASN A 95 8.24 7.58 -8.56
CA ASN A 95 8.25 6.26 -7.91
C ASN A 95 6.97 5.92 -7.12
N HIS A 96 5.91 6.72 -7.20
CA HIS A 96 4.71 6.57 -6.37
C HIS A 96 4.05 5.18 -6.49
N GLU A 97 4.04 4.59 -7.69
CA GLU A 97 3.52 3.23 -7.91
C GLU A 97 4.36 2.17 -7.20
N ALA A 98 5.69 2.27 -7.29
CA ALA A 98 6.60 1.36 -6.61
C ALA A 98 6.44 1.46 -5.07
N ILE A 99 6.31 2.69 -4.56
CA ILE A 99 6.06 2.94 -3.14
C ILE A 99 4.75 2.28 -2.69
N ALA A 100 3.68 2.38 -3.50
CA ALA A 100 2.39 1.73 -3.21
C ALA A 100 2.52 0.21 -3.20
N THR A 101 3.16 -0.35 -4.23
CA THR A 101 3.35 -1.78 -4.39
C THR A 101 4.16 -2.37 -3.23
N ASP A 102 5.26 -1.73 -2.84
CA ASP A 102 6.11 -2.19 -1.73
C ASP A 102 5.36 -2.15 -0.39
N TYR A 103 4.60 -1.08 -0.15
CA TYR A 103 3.76 -0.98 1.04
C TYR A 103 2.67 -2.07 1.05
N ASN A 104 1.98 -2.27 -0.07
CA ASN A 104 0.91 -3.26 -0.20
C ASN A 104 1.44 -4.70 -0.07
N LYS A 105 2.64 -5.00 -0.58
CA LYS A 105 3.33 -6.28 -0.35
C LYS A 105 3.55 -6.55 1.14
N LYS A 106 4.01 -5.54 1.88
CA LYS A 106 4.16 -5.64 3.34
C LYS A 106 2.82 -5.87 4.04
N MET A 107 1.77 -5.12 3.68
CA MET A 107 0.45 -5.25 4.29
C MET A 107 -0.21 -6.61 4.01
N ALA A 108 0.02 -7.17 2.82
CA ALA A 108 -0.43 -8.52 2.51
C ALA A 108 0.29 -9.58 3.35
N TYR A 109 1.61 -9.46 3.57
CA TYR A 109 2.32 -10.36 4.47
C TYR A 109 1.76 -10.32 5.90
N GLU A 110 1.53 -9.12 6.44
CA GLU A 110 0.88 -8.96 7.76
C GLU A 110 -0.54 -9.53 7.77
N SER A 111 -1.32 -9.31 6.71
CA SER A 111 -2.69 -9.82 6.59
C SER A 111 -2.72 -11.34 6.49
N PHE A 112 -1.73 -11.95 5.85
CA PHE A 112 -1.55 -13.40 5.80
C PHE A 112 -1.29 -14.00 7.18
N GLN A 113 -0.41 -13.36 7.97
CA GLN A 113 -0.16 -13.79 9.35
C GLN A 113 -1.44 -13.71 10.20
N ILE A 114 -2.20 -12.63 10.09
CA ILE A 114 -3.49 -12.47 10.79
C ILE A 114 -4.47 -13.57 10.36
N ALA A 115 -4.57 -13.83 9.05
CA ALA A 115 -5.46 -14.85 8.51
C ALA A 115 -5.09 -16.27 8.98
N LYS A 116 -3.80 -16.63 9.02
CA LYS A 116 -3.36 -17.93 9.55
C LYS A 116 -3.65 -18.11 11.05
N MET A 117 -3.74 -17.03 11.80
CA MET A 117 -4.13 -17.05 13.22
C MET A 117 -5.65 -17.07 13.43
N SER A 118 -6.44 -16.80 12.39
CA SER A 118 -7.90 -16.91 12.42
C SER A 118 -8.29 -18.39 12.35
N PHE A 119 -9.06 -18.85 13.34
CA PHE A 119 -9.59 -20.21 13.44
C PHE A 119 -10.70 -20.49 12.41
#